data_AF-A0A4Q4UTT4-F1
#
_entry.id   AF-A0A4Q4UTT4-F1
#
_cell.length_a   1.000
_cell.length_b   1.000
_cell.length_c   1.000
_cell.angle_alpha   90.00
_cell.angle_beta   90.00
_cell.angle_gamma   90.00
#
_symmetry.space_group_name_H-M   'P 1'
#
loop_
_entity.id
_entity.type
_entity.pdbx_description
1 polymer ?
#
loop_
_entity_poly.entity_id
_entity_poly.type
_entity_poly.pdbx_seq_one_letter_code
_entity_poly.pdbx_strand_id
1 'polypeptide(L)'
;MGKALGTFRVVYLVALCCVGSFLFAYDTGVVGGVLTLPSFQQDFGITPANRATVGSNATSLLQAGVATVIIPMYSAEMAPKEIRGKLGSMFHFLFTCGVMTSYWVDYGVAENLPPTTRQWQVPIGLQLVPGCILGLGMLLTRESTRWLAKTGRTDQALQSLIWVRGGEDTTEVREEFLEILAGIREEEQVTEGITWKEYRLPANRTHDWQYFIGLLYASYQISLRGQMNPELTFADAPQIFKAVGAGDASLLVSGFFGIVKVISCLFFLLFLVERIGRRGSLLAGAFLMGTCMLIIAVLSAVFPPVEGQGVTPTGAASVAMVYLEAMSFNISWGPVPWLYMSEIFPSRIREAGVAAGTATQWLANFAFSQITPHATKGKSLEEMEDLFGSYATALDANEFHGQLGENAEQAGSRGR
;
A
#
# COMPACT_ATOMS: atom_id res chain seq x y z
N MET A 1 38.13 8.65 -4.65
CA MET A 1 37.67 7.26 -4.47
C MET A 1 36.40 7.19 -3.64
N GLY A 2 36.23 8.10 -2.65
CA GLY A 2 35.04 8.25 -1.82
C GLY A 2 33.69 8.32 -2.55
N LYS A 3 33.51 9.14 -3.61
CA LYS A 3 32.20 9.27 -4.28
C LYS A 3 31.63 7.96 -4.84
N ALA A 4 32.46 7.12 -5.46
CA ALA A 4 32.02 5.83 -6.00
C ALA A 4 31.64 4.85 -4.87
N LEU A 5 32.42 4.83 -3.78
CA LEU A 5 32.14 4.02 -2.60
C LEU A 5 30.88 4.50 -1.86
N GLY A 6 30.66 5.80 -1.78
CA GLY A 6 29.46 6.40 -1.21
C GLY A 6 28.21 6.03 -2.01
N THR A 7 28.26 6.17 -3.33
CA THR A 7 27.18 5.71 -4.22
C THR A 7 26.90 4.22 -4.03
N PHE A 8 27.94 3.38 -3.98
CA PHE A 8 27.77 1.95 -3.74
C PHE A 8 27.09 1.66 -2.40
N ARG A 9 27.53 2.29 -1.30
CA ARG A 9 26.95 2.10 0.04
C ARG A 9 25.50 2.56 0.12
N VAL A 10 25.17 3.69 -0.52
CA VAL A 10 23.79 4.17 -0.61
C VAL A 10 22.93 3.20 -1.41
N VAL A 11 23.39 2.77 -2.59
CA VAL A 11 22.66 1.81 -3.42
C VAL A 11 22.46 0.49 -2.67
N TYR A 12 23.48 -0.01 -1.97
CA TYR A 12 23.39 -1.20 -1.14
C TYR A 12 22.34 -1.04 -0.01
N LEU A 13 22.42 0.05 0.76
CA LEU A 13 21.51 0.32 1.87
C LEU A 13 20.07 0.40 1.35
N VAL A 14 19.85 1.10 0.24
CA VAL A 14 18.51 1.25 -0.31
C VAL A 14 18.00 -0.05 -0.92
N ALA A 15 18.83 -0.78 -1.66
CA ALA A 15 18.45 -2.10 -2.18
C ALA A 15 18.05 -3.05 -1.05
N LEU A 16 18.81 -3.05 0.05
CA LEU A 16 18.51 -3.82 1.24
C LEU A 16 17.19 -3.39 1.89
N CYS A 17 16.95 -2.08 2.04
CA CYS A 17 15.65 -1.56 2.49
C CYS A 17 14.50 -2.04 1.58
N CYS A 18 14.70 -2.02 0.26
CA CYS A 18 13.71 -2.49 -0.70
C CYS A 18 13.45 -4.01 -0.60
N VAL A 19 14.37 -4.82 -0.06
CA VAL A 19 14.09 -6.25 0.26
C VAL A 19 12.97 -6.36 1.29
N GLY A 20 12.86 -5.42 2.24
CA GLY A 20 11.74 -5.40 3.17
C GLY A 20 10.39 -5.13 2.48
N SER A 21 10.38 -4.31 1.42
CA SER A 21 9.19 -4.11 0.57
C SER A 21 8.81 -5.39 -0.16
N PHE A 22 9.81 -6.07 -0.75
CA PHE A 22 9.62 -7.35 -1.40
C PHE A 22 9.07 -8.40 -0.44
N LEU A 23 9.64 -8.53 0.75
CA LEU A 23 9.22 -9.49 1.78
C LEU A 23 7.78 -9.23 2.20
N PHE A 24 7.44 -7.97 2.49
CA PHE A 24 6.07 -7.60 2.85
C PHE A 24 5.05 -7.92 1.74
N ALA A 25 5.41 -7.64 0.49
CA ALA A 25 4.60 -7.99 -0.68
C ALA A 25 4.48 -9.49 -0.91
N TYR A 26 5.57 -10.23 -0.70
CA TYR A 26 5.61 -11.68 -0.80
C TYR A 26 4.68 -12.32 0.24
N ASP A 27 4.79 -11.90 1.50
CA ASP A 27 3.93 -12.39 2.57
C ASP A 27 2.46 -12.06 2.28
N THR A 28 2.20 -10.87 1.71
CA THR A 28 0.84 -10.46 1.34
C THR A 28 0.27 -11.43 0.32
N GLY A 29 1.01 -11.71 -0.76
CA GLY A 29 0.52 -12.56 -1.85
C GLY A 29 0.52 -14.07 -1.56
N VAL A 30 1.40 -14.56 -0.67
CA VAL A 30 1.44 -15.98 -0.28
C VAL A 30 0.22 -16.33 0.56
N VAL A 31 -0.23 -15.43 1.45
CA VAL A 31 -1.35 -15.72 2.35
C VAL A 31 -2.62 -16.07 1.58
N GLY A 32 -3.01 -15.29 0.59
CA GLY A 32 -4.21 -15.54 -0.20
C GLY A 32 -4.09 -16.72 -1.15
N GLY A 33 -2.92 -17.03 -1.69
CA GLY A 33 -2.68 -18.28 -2.43
C GLY A 33 -2.80 -19.50 -1.52
N VAL A 34 -2.11 -19.51 -0.38
CA VAL A 34 -2.15 -20.58 0.62
C VAL A 34 -3.56 -20.85 1.14
N LEU A 35 -4.38 -19.82 1.36
CA LEU A 35 -5.78 -19.95 1.78
C LEU A 35 -6.64 -20.74 0.78
N THR A 36 -6.25 -20.78 -0.51
CA THR A 36 -6.95 -21.57 -1.53
C THR A 36 -6.53 -23.04 -1.58
N LEU A 37 -5.42 -23.42 -0.95
CA LEU A 37 -4.87 -24.78 -1.02
C LEU A 37 -5.73 -25.78 -0.22
N PRO A 38 -6.02 -26.98 -0.76
CA PRO A 38 -6.77 -28.02 -0.05
C PRO A 38 -6.11 -28.47 1.25
N SER A 39 -4.77 -28.58 1.25
CA SER A 39 -3.97 -28.97 2.43
C SER A 39 -4.15 -28.01 3.60
N PHE A 40 -4.11 -26.69 3.33
CA PHE A 40 -4.32 -25.66 4.36
C PHE A 40 -5.75 -25.73 4.91
N GLN A 41 -6.74 -25.90 4.03
CA GLN A 41 -8.14 -26.02 4.45
C GLN A 41 -8.38 -27.25 5.32
N GLN A 42 -7.72 -28.38 5.01
CA GLN A 42 -7.80 -29.61 5.79
C GLN A 42 -7.12 -29.48 7.16
N ASP A 43 -5.90 -28.95 7.21
CA ASP A 43 -5.12 -28.85 8.44
C ASP A 43 -5.74 -27.87 9.46
N PHE A 44 -6.36 -26.78 8.98
CA PHE A 44 -6.97 -25.75 9.82
C PHE A 44 -8.50 -25.84 9.92
N GLY A 45 -9.12 -26.88 9.35
CA GLY A 45 -10.58 -27.08 9.43
C GLY A 45 -11.39 -25.94 8.80
N ILE A 46 -10.93 -25.40 7.67
CA ILE A 46 -11.62 -24.32 6.97
C ILE A 46 -12.84 -24.88 6.25
N THR A 47 -14.00 -24.35 6.60
CA THR A 47 -15.31 -24.64 6.00
C THR A 47 -15.76 -23.48 5.12
N PRO A 48 -16.68 -23.69 4.16
CA PRO A 48 -17.26 -22.60 3.39
C PRO A 48 -17.85 -21.46 4.25
N ALA A 49 -18.34 -21.79 5.44
CA ALA A 49 -18.95 -20.83 6.38
C ALA A 49 -17.93 -19.94 7.12
N ASN A 50 -16.68 -20.41 7.30
CA ASN A 50 -15.63 -19.68 8.02
C ASN A 50 -14.50 -19.16 7.11
N ARG A 51 -14.42 -19.61 5.85
CA ARG A 51 -13.38 -19.26 4.89
C ARG A 51 -13.18 -17.75 4.76
N ALA A 52 -14.27 -17.00 4.62
CA ALA A 52 -14.21 -15.55 4.48
C ALA A 52 -13.66 -14.86 5.73
N THR A 53 -14.04 -15.32 6.93
CA THR A 53 -13.55 -14.78 8.21
C THR A 53 -12.09 -15.15 8.47
N VAL A 54 -11.68 -16.39 8.18
CA VAL A 54 -10.28 -16.82 8.33
C VAL A 54 -9.38 -16.06 7.37
N GLY A 55 -9.79 -15.89 6.10
CA GLY A 55 -9.04 -15.11 5.13
C GLY A 55 -8.91 -13.65 5.54
N SER A 56 -10.02 -13.03 5.96
CA SER A 56 -10.04 -11.68 6.53
C SER A 56 -9.02 -11.50 7.65
N ASN A 57 -9.06 -12.37 8.65
CA ASN A 57 -8.20 -12.26 9.83
C ASN A 57 -6.72 -12.48 9.50
N ALA A 58 -6.41 -13.43 8.62
CA ALA A 58 -5.05 -13.68 8.16
C ALA A 58 -4.48 -12.43 7.45
N THR A 59 -5.25 -11.84 6.53
CA THR A 59 -4.87 -10.62 5.82
C THR A 59 -4.74 -9.43 6.77
N SER A 60 -5.69 -9.24 7.69
CA SER A 60 -5.67 -8.14 8.66
C SER A 60 -4.48 -8.20 9.61
N LEU A 61 -4.05 -9.39 10.04
CA LEU A 61 -2.87 -9.57 10.89
C LEU A 61 -1.58 -9.13 10.17
N LEU A 62 -1.47 -9.46 8.89
CA LEU A 62 -0.32 -9.06 8.07
C LEU A 62 -0.29 -7.53 7.84
N GLN A 63 -1.46 -6.91 7.74
CA GLN A 63 -1.61 -5.46 7.54
C GLN A 63 -1.31 -4.62 8.79
N ALA A 64 -1.04 -5.22 9.96
CA ALA A 64 -0.71 -4.50 11.20
C ALA A 64 0.66 -3.75 11.19
N GLY A 65 1.44 -3.84 10.11
CA GLY A 65 2.08 -2.66 9.51
C GLY A 65 3.39 -2.09 10.08
N VAL A 66 4.01 -2.66 11.11
CA VAL A 66 5.26 -2.06 11.70
C VAL A 66 6.41 -1.97 10.68
N ALA A 67 6.60 -2.98 9.82
CA ALA A 67 7.73 -3.02 8.88
C ALA A 67 7.65 -1.95 7.77
N THR A 68 6.45 -1.61 7.30
CA THR A 68 6.25 -0.74 6.13
C THR A 68 6.54 0.74 6.40
N VAL A 69 6.50 1.17 7.67
CA VAL A 69 6.76 2.55 8.06
C VAL A 69 8.26 2.80 8.24
N ILE A 70 8.99 1.82 8.79
CA ILE A 70 10.42 1.96 9.13
C ILE A 70 11.29 2.02 7.88
N ILE A 71 10.99 1.19 6.87
CA ILE A 71 11.79 1.07 5.64
C ILE A 71 11.91 2.39 4.86
N PRO A 72 10.82 3.07 4.47
CA PRO A 72 10.91 4.32 3.73
C PRO A 72 11.51 5.45 4.57
N MET A 73 11.29 5.49 5.89
CA MET A 73 11.90 6.49 6.77
C MET A 73 13.42 6.34 6.81
N TYR A 74 13.92 5.14 7.13
CA TYR A 74 15.35 4.87 7.21
C TYR A 74 16.06 5.10 5.85
N SER A 75 15.42 4.69 4.75
CA SER A 75 15.92 4.96 3.39
C SER A 75 15.99 6.47 3.09
N ALA A 76 14.95 7.24 3.44
CA ALA A 76 14.91 8.68 3.20
C ALA A 76 15.92 9.46 4.04
N GLU A 77 16.19 9.04 5.28
CA GLU A 77 17.17 9.68 6.17
C GLU A 77 18.62 9.45 5.70
N MET A 78 18.91 8.27 5.15
CA MET A 78 20.27 7.88 4.73
C MET A 78 20.59 8.30 3.29
N ALA A 79 19.58 8.38 2.42
CA ALA A 79 19.76 8.72 1.02
C ALA A 79 20.11 10.20 0.79
N PRO A 80 20.98 10.51 -0.19
CA PRO A 80 21.19 11.86 -0.70
C PRO A 80 19.90 12.47 -1.28
N LYS A 81 19.74 13.79 -1.17
CA LYS A 81 18.54 14.53 -1.60
C LYS A 81 18.19 14.28 -3.07
N GLU A 82 19.19 14.07 -3.91
CA GLU A 82 19.08 13.93 -5.37
C GLU A 82 18.43 12.61 -5.81
N ILE A 83 18.58 11.55 -5.02
CA ILE A 83 18.08 10.22 -5.39
C ILE A 83 16.86 9.79 -4.59
N ARG A 84 16.51 10.46 -3.47
CA ARG A 84 15.37 10.12 -2.59
C ARG A 84 14.06 9.83 -3.33
N GLY A 85 13.70 10.65 -4.32
CA GLY A 85 12.49 10.42 -5.13
C GLY A 85 12.54 9.12 -5.93
N LYS A 86 13.69 8.77 -6.49
CA LYS A 86 13.89 7.50 -7.22
C LYS A 86 13.80 6.28 -6.30
N LEU A 87 14.09 6.45 -5.00
CA LEU A 87 14.03 5.35 -4.03
C LEU A 87 12.60 4.97 -3.66
N GLY A 88 11.68 5.95 -3.54
CA GLY A 88 10.26 5.67 -3.31
C GLY A 88 9.64 4.85 -4.45
N SER A 89 10.01 5.20 -5.69
CA SER A 89 9.66 4.41 -6.88
C SER A 89 10.20 2.99 -6.86
N MET A 90 11.48 2.82 -6.48
CA MET A 90 12.12 1.51 -6.39
C MET A 90 11.47 0.63 -5.31
N PHE A 91 11.06 1.22 -4.19
CA PHE A 91 10.30 0.54 -3.14
C PHE A 91 9.02 -0.10 -3.67
N HIS A 92 8.24 0.65 -4.47
CA HIS A 92 7.02 0.12 -5.08
C HIS A 92 7.31 -0.91 -6.18
N PHE A 93 8.39 -0.74 -6.96
CA PHE A 93 8.80 -1.74 -7.93
C PHE A 93 9.11 -3.10 -7.28
N LEU A 94 9.92 -3.11 -6.21
CA LEU A 94 10.23 -4.35 -5.48
C LEU A 94 9.01 -4.94 -4.77
N PHE A 95 8.05 -4.10 -4.36
CA PHE A 95 6.74 -4.56 -3.89
C PHE A 95 6.05 -5.40 -4.98
N THR A 96 5.96 -4.89 -6.21
CA THR A 96 5.33 -5.66 -7.32
C THR A 96 6.08 -6.96 -7.65
N CYS A 97 7.42 -6.97 -7.53
CA CYS A 97 8.22 -8.19 -7.69
C CYS A 97 7.93 -9.22 -6.58
N GLY A 98 7.72 -8.78 -5.34
CA GLY A 98 7.35 -9.65 -4.23
C GLY A 98 6.01 -10.36 -4.48
N VAL A 99 4.99 -9.59 -4.85
CA VAL A 99 3.66 -10.12 -5.23
C VAL A 99 3.74 -11.08 -6.41
N MET A 100 4.53 -10.76 -7.45
CA MET A 100 4.72 -11.68 -8.57
C MET A 100 5.36 -12.99 -8.12
N THR A 101 6.37 -12.91 -7.26
CA THR A 101 7.10 -14.10 -6.79
C THR A 101 6.20 -14.99 -5.94
N SER A 102 5.35 -14.43 -5.08
CA SER A 102 4.41 -15.22 -4.28
C SER A 102 3.44 -16.00 -5.17
N TYR A 103 2.85 -15.37 -6.18
CA TYR A 103 1.90 -16.06 -7.09
C TYR A 103 2.53 -17.24 -7.83
N TRP A 104 3.78 -17.10 -8.29
CA TRP A 104 4.49 -18.21 -8.93
C TRP A 104 4.91 -19.30 -7.95
N VAL A 105 5.26 -18.93 -6.72
CA VAL A 105 5.52 -19.92 -5.66
C VAL A 105 4.24 -20.69 -5.36
N ASP A 106 3.13 -20.03 -5.09
CA ASP A 106 1.86 -20.70 -4.76
C ASP A 106 1.39 -21.64 -5.88
N TYR A 107 1.48 -21.18 -7.14
CA TYR A 107 1.23 -22.04 -8.30
C TYR A 107 2.19 -23.23 -8.36
N GLY A 108 3.50 -22.98 -8.20
CA GLY A 108 4.52 -24.00 -8.23
C GLY A 108 4.32 -25.06 -7.15
N VAL A 109 3.89 -24.68 -5.95
CA VAL A 109 3.65 -25.63 -4.87
C VAL A 109 2.32 -26.38 -5.06
N ALA A 110 1.28 -25.72 -5.60
CA ALA A 110 0.02 -26.37 -5.93
C ALA A 110 0.16 -27.47 -7.00
N GLU A 111 0.98 -27.24 -8.04
CA GLU A 111 1.18 -28.22 -9.12
C GLU A 111 2.16 -29.35 -8.76
N ASN A 112 3.24 -29.04 -8.03
CA ASN A 112 4.34 -29.98 -7.85
C ASN A 112 4.31 -30.75 -6.52
N LEU A 113 3.53 -30.30 -5.53
CA LEU A 113 3.42 -31.00 -4.24
C LEU A 113 2.02 -31.62 -4.04
N PRO A 114 1.96 -32.85 -3.48
CA PRO A 114 0.68 -33.44 -3.10
C PRO A 114 0.03 -32.61 -1.98
N PRO A 115 -1.31 -32.66 -1.85
CA PRO A 115 -2.10 -31.91 -0.86
C PRO A 115 -1.86 -32.46 0.56
N THR A 116 -0.66 -32.22 1.06
CA THR A 116 -0.15 -32.55 2.38
C THR A 116 0.25 -31.26 3.07
N THR A 117 0.42 -31.28 4.39
CA THR A 117 0.82 -30.11 5.19
C THR A 117 2.04 -29.35 4.63
N ARG A 118 2.96 -30.04 3.94
CA ARG A 118 4.11 -29.39 3.29
C ARG A 118 3.73 -28.38 2.21
N GLN A 119 2.57 -28.56 1.57
CA GLN A 119 2.14 -27.75 0.43
C GLN A 119 1.88 -26.28 0.81
N TRP A 120 1.41 -26.00 2.03
CA TRP A 120 1.27 -24.62 2.50
C TRP A 120 2.47 -24.14 3.34
N GLN A 121 3.20 -25.07 3.98
CA GLN A 121 4.39 -24.73 4.78
C GLN A 121 5.56 -24.24 3.93
N VAL A 122 5.73 -24.76 2.71
CA VAL A 122 6.85 -24.38 1.84
C VAL A 122 6.78 -22.90 1.39
N PRO A 123 5.65 -22.38 0.85
CA PRO A 123 5.52 -20.96 0.53
C PRO A 123 5.78 -20.05 1.72
N ILE A 124 5.19 -20.36 2.88
CA ILE A 124 5.40 -19.58 4.11
C ILE A 124 6.88 -19.66 4.55
N GLY A 125 7.48 -20.85 4.53
CA GLY A 125 8.88 -21.03 4.91
C GLY A 125 9.88 -20.31 3.99
N LEU A 126 9.54 -20.12 2.71
CA LEU A 126 10.39 -19.43 1.73
C LEU A 126 10.57 -17.94 2.05
N GLN A 127 9.65 -17.30 2.80
CA GLN A 127 9.81 -15.91 3.24
C GLN A 127 11.05 -15.70 4.12
N LEU A 128 11.54 -16.77 4.78
CA LEU A 128 12.76 -16.72 5.57
C LEU A 128 13.98 -16.38 4.73
N VAL A 129 13.99 -16.65 3.42
CA VAL A 129 15.11 -16.32 2.53
C VAL A 129 15.29 -14.79 2.40
N PRO A 130 14.31 -14.02 1.89
CA PRO A 130 14.41 -12.57 1.89
C PRO A 130 14.50 -11.98 3.31
N GLY A 131 13.87 -12.60 4.31
CA GLY A 131 14.00 -12.21 5.71
C GLY A 131 15.43 -12.33 6.25
N CYS A 132 16.13 -13.42 5.94
CA CYS A 132 17.54 -13.61 6.30
C CYS A 132 18.46 -12.67 5.53
N ILE A 133 18.20 -12.42 4.24
CA ILE A 133 18.96 -11.43 3.45
C ILE A 133 18.84 -10.05 4.09
N LEU A 134 17.61 -9.64 4.45
CA LEU A 134 17.36 -8.39 5.14
C LEU A 134 18.06 -8.37 6.51
N GLY A 135 17.83 -9.38 7.36
CA GLY A 135 18.38 -9.44 8.71
C GLY A 135 19.91 -9.44 8.74
N LEU A 136 20.56 -10.29 7.95
CA LEU A 136 22.02 -10.34 7.86
C LEU A 136 22.61 -9.11 7.16
N GLY A 137 21.93 -8.58 6.14
CA GLY A 137 22.36 -7.37 5.45
C GLY A 137 22.31 -6.14 6.37
N MET A 138 21.31 -6.05 7.25
CA MET A 138 21.17 -4.92 8.17
C MET A 138 22.33 -4.84 9.16
N LEU A 139 22.95 -5.98 9.53
CA LEU A 139 24.15 -6.02 10.37
C LEU A 139 25.36 -5.30 9.74
N LEU A 140 25.37 -5.13 8.42
CA LEU A 140 26.43 -4.45 7.68
C LEU A 140 26.16 -2.95 7.48
N THR A 141 24.97 -2.47 7.89
CA THR A 141 24.57 -1.07 7.77
C THR A 141 24.75 -0.31 9.08
N ARG A 142 24.84 1.03 9.00
CA ARG A 142 24.96 1.92 10.16
C ARG A 142 23.59 2.48 10.54
N GLU A 143 23.41 2.81 11.82
CA GLU A 143 22.19 3.47 12.30
C GLU A 143 21.96 4.82 11.59
N SER A 144 20.70 5.24 11.50
CA SER A 144 20.31 6.50 10.86
C SER A 144 21.05 7.69 11.46
N THR A 145 21.65 8.51 10.58
CA THR A 145 22.29 9.78 10.96
C THR A 145 21.32 10.70 11.69
N ARG A 146 20.08 10.82 11.21
CA ARG A 146 19.10 11.73 11.79
C ARG A 146 18.64 11.25 13.17
N TRP A 147 18.36 9.95 13.31
CA TRP A 147 17.97 9.36 14.59
C TRP A 147 19.09 9.47 15.65
N LEU A 148 20.35 9.19 15.26
CA LEU A 148 21.50 9.35 16.15
C LEU A 148 21.68 10.81 16.61
N ALA A 149 21.50 11.76 15.70
CA ALA A 149 21.59 13.18 16.03
C ALA A 149 20.45 13.62 16.98
N LYS A 150 19.20 13.17 16.73
CA LYS A 150 18.03 13.47 17.56
C LYS A 150 18.10 12.86 18.96
N THR A 151 18.81 11.73 19.12
CA THR A 151 19.06 11.11 20.43
C THR A 151 20.27 11.69 21.16
N GLY A 152 20.88 12.75 20.64
CA GLY A 152 22.05 13.41 21.24
C GLY A 152 23.40 12.72 20.97
N ARG A 153 23.44 11.65 20.16
CA ARG A 153 24.66 10.91 19.78
C ARG A 153 25.33 11.55 18.54
N THR A 154 25.65 12.84 18.62
CA THR A 154 26.13 13.66 17.49
C THR A 154 27.39 13.12 16.82
N ASP A 155 28.40 12.68 17.59
CA ASP A 155 29.64 12.17 17.01
C ASP A 155 29.41 10.89 16.19
N GLN A 156 28.50 10.03 16.65
CA GLN A 156 28.16 8.80 15.96
C GLN A 156 27.30 9.06 14.73
N ALA A 157 26.44 10.07 14.79
CA ALA A 157 25.68 10.53 13.64
C ALA A 157 26.62 10.99 12.51
N LEU A 158 27.64 11.78 12.83
CA LEU A 158 28.65 12.21 11.85
C LEU A 158 29.41 11.02 11.26
N GLN A 159 29.83 10.06 12.09
CA GLN A 159 30.49 8.83 11.61
C GLN A 159 29.59 7.99 10.68
N SER A 160 28.29 7.92 10.98
CA SER A 160 27.32 7.26 10.10
C SER A 160 27.22 7.99 8.75
N LEU A 161 27.11 9.32 8.76
CA LEU A 161 27.06 10.11 7.54
C LEU A 161 28.32 9.95 6.69
N ILE A 162 29.51 10.04 7.32
CA ILE A 162 30.79 9.82 6.65
C ILE A 162 30.80 8.44 5.99
N TRP A 163 30.37 7.39 6.71
CA TRP A 163 30.29 6.05 6.15
C TRP A 163 29.41 6.01 4.91
N VAL A 164 28.19 6.55 4.97
CA VAL A 164 27.27 6.55 3.83
C VAL A 164 27.80 7.37 2.64
N ARG A 165 28.50 8.48 2.90
CA ARG A 165 29.05 9.38 1.85
C ARG A 165 30.40 8.93 1.27
N GLY A 166 30.90 7.76 1.65
CA GLY A 166 32.08 7.14 1.04
C GLY A 166 33.29 7.03 1.94
N GLY A 167 33.15 7.33 3.23
CA GLY A 167 34.18 7.12 4.25
C GLY A 167 35.22 8.24 4.39
N GLU A 168 35.07 9.34 3.64
CA GLU A 168 35.95 10.50 3.70
C GLU A 168 35.25 11.64 4.45
N ASP A 169 35.93 12.24 5.44
CA ASP A 169 35.46 13.42 6.15
C ASP A 169 35.84 14.67 5.35
N THR A 170 34.94 15.10 4.47
CA THR A 170 35.13 16.29 3.62
C THR A 170 34.30 17.46 4.11
N THR A 171 34.65 18.67 3.67
CA THR A 171 33.90 19.89 4.01
C THR A 171 32.43 19.78 3.62
N GLU A 172 32.13 19.19 2.47
CA GLU A 172 30.75 19.00 1.97
C GLU A 172 29.94 18.07 2.89
N VAL A 173 30.55 17.00 3.42
CA VAL A 173 29.89 16.08 4.36
C VAL A 173 29.60 16.78 5.69
N ARG A 174 30.52 17.64 6.16
CA ARG A 174 30.31 18.43 7.38
C ARG A 174 29.25 19.50 7.21
N GLU A 175 29.20 20.16 6.06
CA GLU A 175 28.14 21.11 5.72
C GLU A 175 26.77 20.41 5.68
N GLU A 176 26.67 19.25 5.02
CA GLU A 176 25.45 18.44 5.03
C GLU A 176 25.05 18.03 6.46
N PHE A 177 26.02 17.65 7.30
CA PHE A 177 25.75 17.31 8.70
C PHE A 177 25.23 18.50 9.50
N LEU A 178 25.79 19.69 9.30
CA LEU A 178 25.32 20.92 9.92
C LEU A 178 23.91 21.30 9.45
N GLU A 179 23.58 21.10 8.18
CA GLU A 179 22.21 21.26 7.67
C GLU A 179 21.23 20.30 8.37
N ILE A 180 21.62 19.03 8.57
CA ILE A 180 20.80 18.05 9.29
C ILE A 180 20.58 18.50 10.74
N LEU A 181 21.63 18.93 11.44
CA LEU A 181 21.53 19.42 12.82
C LEU A 181 20.69 20.68 12.94
N ALA A 182 20.85 21.62 11.99
CA ALA A 182 20.03 22.82 11.93
C ALA A 182 18.55 22.45 11.73
N GLY A 183 18.25 21.50 10.84
CA GLY A 183 16.90 21.01 10.61
C GLY A 183 16.29 20.31 11.83
N ILE A 184 17.07 19.55 12.60
CA ILE A 184 16.61 18.92 13.86
C ILE A 184 16.36 19.98 14.92
N ARG A 185 17.24 20.96 15.10
CA ARG A 185 17.04 22.05 16.07
C ARG A 185 15.84 22.92 15.73
N GLU A 186 15.67 23.21 14.44
CA GLU A 186 14.48 23.90 13.96
C GLU A 186 13.24 23.05 14.28
N GLU A 187 13.23 21.75 13.98
CA GLU A 187 12.14 20.84 14.35
C GLU A 187 11.88 20.82 15.87
N GLU A 188 12.90 20.75 16.71
CA GLU A 188 12.78 20.77 18.18
C GLU A 188 12.20 22.08 18.70
N GLN A 189 12.75 23.23 18.29
CA GLN A 189 12.24 24.56 18.68
C GLN A 189 10.80 24.79 18.23
N VAL A 190 10.44 24.16 17.13
CA VAL A 190 9.15 24.30 16.49
C VAL A 190 8.14 23.24 16.97
N THR A 191 8.63 22.18 17.63
CA THR A 191 7.85 21.10 18.25
C THR A 191 7.75 21.26 19.78
N GLU A 192 8.61 22.09 20.38
CA GLU A 192 8.53 22.50 21.79
C GLU A 192 7.17 23.15 22.06
N GLY A 193 6.36 22.45 22.86
CA GLY A 193 5.02 22.91 23.23
C GLY A 193 3.87 22.35 22.39
N ILE A 194 4.14 21.59 21.32
CA ILE A 194 3.08 20.97 20.51
C ILE A 194 2.27 20.02 21.37
N THR A 195 1.09 20.49 21.76
CA THR A 195 0.04 19.70 22.38
C THR A 195 -0.96 19.36 21.27
N TRP A 196 -1.59 18.19 21.29
CA TRP A 196 -2.66 17.79 20.33
C TRP A 196 -3.76 18.86 20.11
N LYS A 197 -3.86 19.83 21.03
CA LYS A 197 -4.76 21.00 20.99
C LYS A 197 -4.34 22.10 20.00
N GLU A 198 -3.06 22.21 19.63
CA GLU A 198 -2.59 23.23 18.68
C GLU A 198 -3.03 22.97 17.24
N TYR A 199 -3.31 21.71 16.88
CA TYR A 199 -4.00 21.34 15.63
C TYR A 199 -5.39 22.00 15.48
N ARG A 200 -5.95 22.61 16.54
CA ARG A 200 -7.23 23.32 16.52
C ARG A 200 -7.09 24.85 16.41
N LEU A 201 -5.88 25.40 16.34
CA LEU A 201 -5.66 26.85 16.33
C LEU A 201 -5.94 27.49 14.95
N PRO A 202 -6.67 28.63 14.88
CA PRO A 202 -7.03 29.27 13.62
C PRO A 202 -5.86 29.81 12.77
N ALA A 203 -4.74 30.18 13.39
CA ALA A 203 -3.57 30.72 12.66
C ALA A 203 -2.85 29.66 11.81
N ASN A 204 -2.96 28.39 12.21
CA ASN A 204 -2.45 27.25 11.46
C ASN A 204 -3.46 26.72 10.44
N ARG A 205 -4.74 27.14 10.49
CA ARG A 205 -5.82 26.60 9.65
C ARG A 205 -5.58 26.77 8.16
N THR A 206 -5.01 27.84 7.63
CA THR A 206 -4.99 28.04 6.16
C THR A 206 -4.03 27.10 5.43
N HIS A 207 -2.93 26.70 6.08
CA HIS A 207 -2.00 25.69 5.58
C HIS A 207 -2.31 24.30 6.14
N ASP A 208 -2.56 24.16 7.45
CA ASP A 208 -2.89 22.86 8.06
C ASP A 208 -4.26 22.32 7.65
N TRP A 209 -5.24 23.14 7.22
CA TRP A 209 -6.50 22.66 6.64
C TRP A 209 -6.30 22.12 5.23
N GLN A 210 -5.38 22.68 4.43
CA GLN A 210 -5.02 22.14 3.12
C GLN A 210 -4.16 20.86 3.25
N TYR A 211 -3.33 20.77 4.30
CA TYR A 211 -2.57 19.55 4.64
C TYR A 211 -3.43 18.49 5.31
N PHE A 212 -4.39 18.86 6.17
CA PHE A 212 -5.36 17.98 6.81
C PHE A 212 -6.40 17.52 5.81
N ILE A 213 -6.90 18.37 4.90
CA ILE A 213 -7.69 17.96 3.73
C ILE A 213 -6.82 17.18 2.75
N GLY A 214 -5.53 17.46 2.56
CA GLY A 214 -4.64 16.65 1.74
C GLY A 214 -4.42 15.26 2.33
N LEU A 215 -4.27 15.18 3.65
CA LEU A 215 -4.15 13.95 4.43
C LEU A 215 -5.49 13.20 4.41
N LEU A 216 -6.61 13.85 4.72
CA LEU A 216 -7.97 13.32 4.66
C LEU A 216 -8.38 12.96 3.24
N TYR A 217 -7.99 13.70 2.22
CA TYR A 217 -8.26 13.41 0.81
C TYR A 217 -7.39 12.27 0.33
N ALA A 218 -6.10 12.20 0.70
CA ALA A 218 -5.25 11.06 0.43
C ALA A 218 -5.76 9.80 1.16
N SER A 219 -6.19 9.91 2.42
CA SER A 219 -6.76 8.81 3.18
C SER A 219 -8.20 8.45 2.79
N TYR A 220 -8.98 9.40 2.29
CA TYR A 220 -10.31 9.22 1.68
C TYR A 220 -10.19 8.54 0.31
N GLN A 221 -9.21 8.94 -0.51
CA GLN A 221 -8.85 8.30 -1.80
C GLN A 221 -8.27 6.88 -1.63
N ILE A 222 -7.63 6.60 -0.50
CA ILE A 222 -7.06 5.28 -0.17
C ILE A 222 -8.12 4.37 0.48
N SER A 223 -9.11 4.93 1.20
CA SER A 223 -10.24 4.17 1.78
C SER A 223 -11.23 3.70 0.71
N LEU A 224 -11.58 4.53 -0.27
CA LEU A 224 -12.42 4.08 -1.40
C LEU A 224 -11.74 2.98 -2.25
N ARG A 225 -10.40 2.85 -2.17
CA ARG A 225 -9.67 1.75 -2.82
C ARG A 225 -9.75 0.40 -2.14
N GLY A 226 -10.04 0.34 -0.84
CA GLY A 226 -10.44 -0.91 -0.19
C GLY A 226 -11.75 -1.47 -0.76
N GLN A 227 -12.59 -0.62 -1.35
CA GLN A 227 -13.82 -1.02 -2.06
C GLN A 227 -13.60 -1.46 -3.51
N MET A 228 -12.58 -0.93 -4.20
CA MET A 228 -12.41 -1.13 -5.65
C MET A 228 -11.18 -1.95 -6.06
N ASN A 229 -10.30 -2.30 -5.12
CA ASN A 229 -9.18 -3.19 -5.40
C ASN A 229 -9.45 -4.55 -4.75
N PRO A 230 -10.10 -5.49 -5.46
CA PRO A 230 -10.40 -6.80 -4.90
C PRO A 230 -9.13 -7.56 -4.48
N GLU A 231 -7.93 -7.17 -4.94
CA GLU A 231 -6.64 -7.77 -4.56
C GLU A 231 -6.27 -7.60 -3.07
N LEU A 232 -6.68 -6.50 -2.43
CA LEU A 232 -6.33 -6.20 -1.02
C LEU A 232 -7.42 -6.63 -0.03
N THR A 233 -8.65 -6.77 -0.51
CA THR A 233 -9.84 -6.93 0.34
C THR A 233 -10.39 -8.36 0.31
N PHE A 234 -10.15 -9.10 -0.78
CA PHE A 234 -10.46 -10.52 -0.89
C PHE A 234 -9.18 -11.31 -1.13
N ALA A 235 -8.36 -11.45 -0.08
CA ALA A 235 -7.29 -12.46 0.03
C ALA A 235 -6.73 -12.97 -1.32
N ASP A 236 -5.96 -12.08 -1.97
CA ASP A 236 -5.20 -12.25 -3.21
C ASP A 236 -5.93 -12.64 -4.51
N ALA A 237 -5.31 -12.21 -5.61
CA ALA A 237 -5.74 -12.42 -6.99
C ALA A 237 -6.31 -13.82 -7.32
N PRO A 238 -5.81 -14.95 -6.76
CA PRO A 238 -6.39 -16.27 -7.02
C PRO A 238 -7.87 -16.39 -6.62
N GLN A 239 -8.30 -15.78 -5.51
CA GLN A 239 -9.68 -15.84 -5.05
C GLN A 239 -10.60 -15.03 -5.96
N ILE A 240 -10.12 -13.88 -6.41
CA ILE A 240 -10.82 -13.03 -7.39
C ILE A 240 -10.97 -13.80 -8.68
N PHE A 241 -9.87 -14.29 -9.26
CA PHE A 241 -9.94 -15.03 -10.52
C PHE A 241 -10.83 -16.26 -10.43
N LYS A 242 -10.83 -16.97 -9.29
CA LYS A 242 -11.78 -18.04 -9.04
C LYS A 242 -13.23 -17.53 -9.02
N ALA A 243 -13.51 -16.42 -8.33
CA ALA A 243 -14.82 -15.79 -8.29
C ALA A 243 -15.29 -15.29 -9.65
N VAL A 244 -14.38 -14.84 -10.52
CA VAL A 244 -14.71 -14.33 -11.86
C VAL A 244 -14.73 -15.43 -12.93
N GLY A 245 -14.57 -16.70 -12.55
CA GLY A 245 -14.73 -17.84 -13.46
C GLY A 245 -13.43 -18.38 -14.10
N ALA A 246 -12.26 -18.10 -13.53
CA ALA A 246 -11.00 -18.74 -13.94
C ALA A 246 -10.87 -20.21 -13.49
N GLY A 247 -11.75 -20.67 -12.58
CA GLY A 247 -11.79 -22.05 -12.11
C GLY A 247 -10.46 -22.54 -11.53
N ASP A 248 -10.04 -23.74 -11.94
CA ASP A 248 -8.79 -24.37 -11.48
C ASP A 248 -7.52 -23.66 -12.00
N ALA A 249 -7.64 -22.83 -13.04
CA ALA A 249 -6.53 -22.04 -13.58
C ALA A 249 -6.25 -20.75 -12.77
N SER A 250 -6.97 -20.50 -11.68
CA SER A 250 -6.86 -19.28 -10.86
C SER A 250 -5.44 -18.96 -10.39
N LEU A 251 -4.66 -19.96 -9.96
CA LEU A 251 -3.26 -19.76 -9.54
C LEU A 251 -2.34 -19.42 -10.73
N LEU A 252 -2.52 -20.09 -11.88
CA LEU A 252 -1.74 -19.82 -13.09
C LEU A 252 -2.02 -18.40 -13.63
N VAL A 253 -3.29 -18.02 -13.68
CA VAL A 253 -3.73 -16.67 -14.08
C VAL A 253 -3.13 -15.63 -13.12
N SER A 254 -3.08 -15.92 -11.82
CA SER A 254 -2.42 -15.04 -10.85
C SER A 254 -0.92 -14.86 -11.12
N GLY A 255 -0.21 -15.92 -11.53
CA GLY A 255 1.21 -15.81 -11.93
C GLY A 255 1.44 -14.80 -13.07
N PHE A 256 0.65 -14.90 -14.15
CA PHE A 256 0.71 -13.95 -15.26
C PHE A 256 0.26 -12.54 -14.87
N PHE A 257 -0.72 -12.45 -13.99
CA PHE A 257 -1.17 -11.18 -13.43
C PHE A 257 -0.03 -10.45 -12.71
N GLY A 258 0.76 -11.16 -11.90
CA GLY A 258 1.95 -10.62 -11.27
C GLY A 258 2.98 -10.06 -12.27
N ILE A 259 3.20 -10.76 -13.38
CA ILE A 259 4.10 -10.30 -14.46
C ILE A 259 3.60 -8.98 -15.05
N VAL A 260 2.31 -8.89 -15.34
CA VAL A 260 1.70 -7.68 -15.91
C VAL A 260 1.85 -6.49 -14.97
N LYS A 261 1.71 -6.69 -13.65
CA LYS A 261 1.94 -5.65 -12.64
C LYS A 261 3.38 -5.15 -12.67
N VAL A 262 4.36 -6.05 -12.68
CA VAL A 262 5.79 -5.69 -12.73
C VAL A 262 6.13 -4.92 -14.00
N ILE A 263 5.67 -5.39 -15.17
CA ILE A 263 5.91 -4.72 -16.45
C ILE A 263 5.27 -3.32 -16.47
N SER A 264 4.04 -3.19 -15.95
CA SER A 264 3.33 -1.91 -15.89
C SER A 264 4.03 -0.91 -14.98
N CYS A 265 4.45 -1.37 -13.80
CA CYS A 265 5.21 -0.54 -12.86
C CYS A 265 6.53 -0.09 -13.49
N LEU A 266 7.29 -1.01 -14.10
CA LEU A 266 8.54 -0.69 -14.78
C LEU A 266 8.35 0.31 -15.92
N PHE A 267 7.30 0.12 -16.74
CA PHE A 267 6.95 1.04 -17.82
C PHE A 267 6.65 2.44 -17.28
N PHE A 268 5.91 2.55 -16.18
CA PHE A 268 5.64 3.84 -15.54
C PHE A 268 6.92 4.52 -15.05
N LEU A 269 7.78 3.78 -14.36
CA LEU A 269 9.02 4.31 -13.81
C LEU A 269 10.00 4.78 -14.88
N LEU A 270 10.06 4.10 -16.03
CA LEU A 270 10.99 4.45 -17.10
C LEU A 270 10.46 5.56 -18.02
N PHE A 271 9.14 5.61 -18.26
CA PHE A 271 8.60 6.46 -19.33
C PHE A 271 7.60 7.52 -18.87
N LEU A 272 6.85 7.30 -17.79
CA LEU A 272 5.71 8.17 -17.43
C LEU A 272 5.98 9.04 -16.20
N VAL A 273 6.81 8.59 -15.25
CA VAL A 273 6.96 9.26 -13.93
C VAL A 273 7.42 10.72 -14.03
N GLU A 274 8.26 11.05 -15.01
CA GLU A 274 8.73 12.43 -15.25
C GLU A 274 7.91 13.19 -16.31
N ARG A 275 7.12 12.49 -17.14
CA ARG A 275 6.39 13.08 -18.28
C ARG A 275 4.95 13.43 -17.96
N ILE A 276 4.27 12.57 -17.23
CA ILE A 276 2.87 12.76 -16.84
C ILE A 276 2.90 13.34 -15.42
N GLY A 277 2.53 14.61 -15.28
CA GLY A 277 2.44 15.25 -13.97
C GLY A 277 1.57 14.45 -13.00
N ARG A 278 1.85 14.54 -11.69
CA ARG A 278 1.26 13.70 -10.64
C ARG A 278 -0.26 13.70 -10.68
N ARG A 279 -0.87 14.89 -10.76
CA ARG A 279 -2.32 15.07 -10.85
C ARG A 279 -2.93 14.39 -12.08
N GLY A 280 -2.28 14.49 -13.24
CA GLY A 280 -2.76 13.88 -14.49
C GLY A 280 -2.75 12.36 -14.42
N SER A 281 -1.68 11.79 -13.88
CA SER A 281 -1.56 10.34 -13.67
C SER A 281 -2.64 9.81 -12.73
N LEU A 282 -2.89 10.48 -11.61
CA LEU A 282 -3.93 10.08 -10.64
C LEU A 282 -5.35 10.17 -11.23
N LEU A 283 -5.70 11.26 -11.92
CA LEU A 283 -7.03 11.42 -12.51
C LEU A 283 -7.29 10.40 -13.63
N ALA A 284 -6.33 10.24 -14.55
CA ALA A 284 -6.45 9.27 -15.64
C ALA A 284 -6.50 7.84 -15.11
N GLY A 285 -5.67 7.53 -14.11
CA GLY A 285 -5.67 6.24 -13.43
C GLY A 285 -7.00 5.92 -12.77
N ALA A 286 -7.58 6.88 -12.03
CA ALA A 286 -8.86 6.67 -11.35
C ALA A 286 -10.00 6.43 -12.34
N PHE A 287 -10.04 7.20 -13.43
CA PHE A 287 -11.03 7.03 -14.48
C PHE A 287 -10.92 5.64 -15.13
N LEU A 288 -9.71 5.21 -15.48
CA LEU A 288 -9.49 3.92 -16.14
C LEU A 288 -9.79 2.73 -15.21
N MET A 289 -9.33 2.79 -13.96
CA MET A 289 -9.64 1.78 -12.95
C MET A 289 -11.14 1.67 -12.67
N GLY A 290 -11.82 2.83 -12.49
CA GLY A 290 -13.26 2.88 -12.25
C GLY A 290 -14.06 2.32 -13.44
N THR A 291 -13.62 2.61 -14.66
CA THR A 291 -14.24 2.06 -15.88
C THR A 291 -14.08 0.54 -15.95
N CYS A 292 -12.89 0.00 -15.69
CA CYS A 292 -12.67 -1.45 -15.68
C CYS A 292 -13.50 -2.15 -14.59
N MET A 293 -13.56 -1.58 -13.39
CA MET A 293 -14.37 -2.13 -12.28
C MET A 293 -15.86 -2.10 -12.58
N LEU A 294 -16.37 -1.03 -13.19
CA LEU A 294 -17.76 -0.97 -13.64
C LEU A 294 -18.07 -2.06 -14.66
N ILE A 295 -17.17 -2.31 -15.61
CA ILE A 295 -17.34 -3.38 -16.59
C ILE A 295 -17.37 -4.75 -15.89
N ILE A 296 -16.44 -5.01 -14.95
CA ILE A 296 -16.41 -6.26 -14.18
C ILE A 296 -17.73 -6.46 -13.41
N ALA A 297 -18.23 -5.41 -12.76
CA ALA A 297 -19.50 -5.45 -12.02
C ALA A 297 -20.68 -5.79 -12.94
N VAL A 298 -20.80 -5.10 -14.08
CA VAL A 298 -21.86 -5.37 -15.06
C VAL A 298 -21.77 -6.79 -15.64
N LEU A 299 -20.56 -7.26 -15.99
CA LEU A 299 -20.37 -8.62 -16.51
C LEU A 299 -20.76 -9.66 -15.47
N SER A 300 -20.39 -9.46 -14.20
CA SER A 300 -20.71 -10.36 -13.10
C SER A 300 -22.20 -10.38 -12.77
N ALA A 301 -22.90 -9.24 -12.93
CA ALA A 301 -24.33 -9.13 -12.68
C ALA A 301 -25.18 -9.77 -13.81
N VAL A 302 -24.80 -9.54 -15.07
CA VAL A 302 -25.57 -10.03 -16.23
C VAL A 302 -25.26 -11.50 -16.53
N PHE A 303 -24.01 -11.93 -16.31
CA PHE A 303 -23.53 -13.28 -16.62
C PHE A 303 -22.83 -13.88 -15.39
N PRO A 304 -23.60 -14.26 -14.34
CA PRO A 304 -23.01 -14.79 -13.13
C PRO A 304 -22.17 -16.04 -13.42
N PRO A 305 -20.95 -16.15 -12.88
CA PRO A 305 -20.10 -17.31 -13.09
C PRO A 305 -20.73 -18.55 -12.47
N VAL A 306 -20.96 -19.58 -13.28
CA VAL A 306 -21.54 -20.86 -12.85
C VAL A 306 -20.40 -21.82 -12.51
N GLU A 307 -20.37 -22.32 -11.27
CA GLU A 307 -19.37 -23.32 -10.85
C GLU A 307 -19.43 -24.57 -11.76
N GLY A 308 -18.27 -25.01 -12.25
CA GLY A 308 -18.13 -26.22 -13.08
C GLY A 308 -18.25 -26.00 -14.60
N GLN A 309 -18.63 -24.81 -15.06
CA GLN A 309 -18.34 -24.42 -16.44
C GLN A 309 -16.89 -23.91 -16.50
N GLY A 310 -16.10 -24.41 -17.46
CA GLY A 310 -14.75 -23.87 -17.71
C GLY A 310 -14.79 -22.37 -18.05
N VAL A 311 -13.63 -21.78 -18.38
CA VAL A 311 -13.53 -20.33 -18.63
C VAL A 311 -14.52 -19.91 -19.74
N THR A 312 -15.60 -19.23 -19.34
CA THR A 312 -16.59 -18.70 -20.27
C THR A 312 -16.02 -17.47 -20.99
N PRO A 313 -16.53 -17.09 -22.17
CA PRO A 313 -16.13 -15.83 -22.83
C PRO A 313 -16.28 -14.62 -21.91
N THR A 314 -17.33 -14.60 -21.08
CA THR A 314 -17.57 -13.55 -20.08
C THR A 314 -16.55 -13.59 -18.94
N GLY A 315 -16.18 -14.79 -18.45
CA GLY A 315 -15.12 -14.95 -17.46
C GLY A 315 -13.78 -14.46 -18.00
N ALA A 316 -13.42 -14.81 -19.24
CA ALA A 316 -12.21 -14.32 -19.89
C ALA A 316 -12.20 -12.79 -20.06
N ALA A 317 -13.34 -12.19 -20.46
CA ALA A 317 -13.48 -10.74 -20.56
C ALA A 317 -13.28 -10.06 -19.19
N SER A 318 -13.83 -10.64 -18.13
CA SER A 318 -13.71 -10.09 -16.78
C SER A 318 -12.29 -10.24 -16.22
N VAL A 319 -11.62 -11.37 -16.47
CA VAL A 319 -10.17 -11.55 -16.19
C VAL A 319 -9.34 -10.48 -16.92
N ALA A 320 -9.62 -10.23 -18.20
CA ALA A 320 -8.92 -9.19 -18.97
C ALA A 320 -9.14 -7.79 -18.39
N MET A 321 -10.35 -7.48 -17.90
CA MET A 321 -10.61 -6.20 -17.22
C MET A 321 -9.87 -6.08 -15.89
N VAL A 322 -9.75 -7.17 -15.11
CA VAL A 322 -8.94 -7.20 -13.88
C VAL A 322 -7.47 -6.89 -14.21
N TYR A 323 -6.94 -7.45 -15.30
CA TYR A 323 -5.58 -7.15 -15.76
C TYR A 323 -5.42 -5.67 -16.12
N LEU A 324 -6.34 -5.12 -16.92
CA LEU A 324 -6.30 -3.70 -17.32
C LEU A 324 -6.42 -2.76 -16.13
N GLU A 325 -7.27 -3.09 -15.16
CA GLU A 325 -7.39 -2.34 -13.91
C GLU A 325 -6.06 -2.34 -13.15
N ALA A 326 -5.44 -3.50 -12.98
CA ALA A 326 -4.16 -3.62 -12.29
C ALA A 326 -3.03 -2.89 -13.03
N MET A 327 -3.01 -2.94 -14.38
CA MET A 327 -2.08 -2.14 -15.18
C MET A 327 -2.27 -0.65 -14.89
N SER A 328 -3.51 -0.18 -14.90
CA SER A 328 -3.89 1.21 -14.65
C SER A 328 -3.44 1.67 -13.27
N PHE A 329 -3.61 0.82 -12.25
CA PHE A 329 -3.12 1.07 -10.90
C PHE A 329 -1.60 1.22 -10.86
N ASN A 330 -0.85 0.28 -11.45
CA ASN A 330 0.61 0.28 -11.42
C ASN A 330 1.25 1.44 -12.20
N ILE A 331 0.54 2.04 -13.17
CA ILE A 331 0.98 3.24 -13.89
C ILE A 331 0.48 4.56 -13.28
N SER A 332 -0.20 4.51 -12.14
CA SER A 332 -0.74 5.71 -11.50
C SER A 332 -0.70 5.62 -9.99
N TRP A 333 -1.77 5.09 -9.42
CA TRP A 333 -2.08 5.09 -8.00
C TRP A 333 -1.22 4.15 -7.15
N GLY A 334 -0.48 3.23 -7.77
CA GLY A 334 0.52 2.41 -7.08
C GLY A 334 1.72 3.26 -6.63
N PRO A 335 2.54 3.79 -7.55
CA PRO A 335 3.77 4.51 -7.20
C PRO A 335 3.56 6.00 -6.87
N VAL A 336 2.59 6.69 -7.49
CA VAL A 336 2.46 8.16 -7.38
C VAL A 336 2.16 8.64 -5.96
N PRO A 337 1.25 8.03 -5.17
CA PRO A 337 0.97 8.50 -3.82
C PRO A 337 2.19 8.45 -2.89
N TRP A 338 3.03 7.42 -2.99
CA TRP A 338 4.25 7.32 -2.19
C TRP A 338 5.25 8.43 -2.50
N LEU A 339 5.39 8.78 -3.78
CA LEU A 339 6.18 9.93 -4.20
C LEU A 339 5.57 11.23 -3.70
N TYR A 340 4.28 11.41 -3.93
CA TYR A 340 3.56 12.65 -3.65
C TYR A 340 3.48 12.96 -2.16
N MET A 341 3.31 11.95 -1.30
CA MET A 341 3.36 12.11 0.15
C MET A 341 4.71 12.63 0.64
N SER A 342 5.82 12.24 0.00
CA SER A 342 7.14 12.74 0.37
C SER A 342 7.40 14.18 -0.12
N GLU A 343 6.73 14.59 -1.21
CA GLU A 343 6.88 15.90 -1.86
C GLU A 343 5.99 16.99 -1.23
N ILE A 344 4.80 16.62 -0.72
CA ILE A 344 3.79 17.60 -0.27
C ILE A 344 4.09 18.19 1.11
N PHE A 345 4.69 17.42 2.03
CA PHE A 345 4.91 17.90 3.39
C PHE A 345 6.17 18.76 3.47
N PRO A 346 6.10 19.92 4.16
CA PRO A 346 7.29 20.65 4.60
C PRO A 346 8.19 19.75 5.45
N SER A 347 9.51 19.96 5.39
CA SER A 347 10.51 19.18 6.15
C SER A 347 10.15 19.03 7.63
N ARG A 348 9.59 20.08 8.24
CA ARG A 348 9.11 20.17 9.62
C ARG A 348 8.15 19.05 10.05
N ILE A 349 7.16 18.72 9.21
CA ILE A 349 6.09 17.75 9.56
C ILE A 349 6.09 16.53 8.65
N ARG A 350 7.08 16.40 7.76
CA ARG A 350 7.11 15.36 6.73
C ARG A 350 7.06 13.96 7.31
N GLU A 351 7.83 13.69 8.35
CA GLU A 351 7.83 12.36 8.98
C GLU A 351 6.48 12.05 9.62
N ALA A 352 5.91 12.98 10.38
CA ALA A 352 4.60 12.82 10.99
C ALA A 352 3.48 12.66 9.94
N GLY A 353 3.53 13.44 8.85
CA GLY A 353 2.56 13.37 7.75
C GLY A 353 2.67 12.08 6.94
N VAL A 354 3.89 11.62 6.63
CA VAL A 354 4.12 10.33 5.96
C VAL A 354 3.71 9.18 6.86
N ALA A 355 4.05 9.21 8.15
CA ALA A 355 3.66 8.19 9.11
C ALA A 355 2.13 8.14 9.30
N ALA A 356 1.47 9.29 9.46
CA ALA A 356 0.02 9.36 9.59
C ALA A 356 -0.70 8.91 8.31
N GLY A 357 -0.22 9.31 7.13
CA GLY A 357 -0.78 8.86 5.86
C GLY A 357 -0.62 7.34 5.67
N THR A 358 0.55 6.79 6.00
CA THR A 358 0.82 5.35 5.94
C THR A 358 -0.03 4.58 6.96
N ALA A 359 -0.13 5.06 8.19
CA ALA A 359 -0.97 4.47 9.23
C ALA A 359 -2.44 4.47 8.84
N THR A 360 -2.92 5.56 8.23
CA THR A 360 -4.32 5.66 7.79
C THR A 360 -4.60 4.73 6.62
N GLN A 361 -3.65 4.56 5.69
CA GLN A 361 -3.74 3.55 4.63
C GLN A 361 -3.91 2.14 5.20
N TRP A 362 -3.06 1.75 6.15
CA TRP A 362 -3.14 0.41 6.74
C TRP A 362 -4.40 0.23 7.60
N LEU A 363 -4.82 1.27 8.32
CA LEU A 363 -6.07 1.25 9.07
C LEU A 363 -7.28 1.08 8.15
N ALA A 364 -7.29 1.76 7.00
CA ALA A 364 -8.34 1.59 6.00
C ALA A 364 -8.31 0.16 5.42
N ASN A 365 -7.15 -0.36 5.03
CA ASN A 365 -7.01 -1.74 4.55
C ASN A 365 -7.51 -2.75 5.59
N PHE A 366 -7.17 -2.55 6.86
CA PHE A 366 -7.66 -3.36 7.98
C PHE A 366 -9.19 -3.27 8.10
N ALA A 367 -9.75 -2.06 8.08
CA ALA A 367 -11.19 -1.86 8.19
C ALA A 367 -11.93 -2.56 7.02
N PHE A 368 -11.45 -2.44 5.79
CA PHE A 368 -12.09 -3.08 4.63
C PHE A 368 -11.92 -4.60 4.61
N SER A 369 -10.73 -5.11 4.93
CA SER A 369 -10.53 -6.56 5.04
C SER A 369 -11.48 -7.18 6.06
N GLN A 370 -11.84 -6.46 7.12
CA GLN A 370 -12.84 -6.88 8.11
C GLN A 370 -14.29 -6.63 7.65
N ILE A 371 -14.61 -5.47 7.06
CA ILE A 371 -15.99 -5.12 6.67
C ILE A 371 -16.49 -6.00 5.52
N THR A 372 -15.69 -6.21 4.49
CA THR A 372 -16.14 -6.82 3.23
C THR A 372 -16.67 -8.25 3.38
N PRO A 373 -16.02 -9.16 4.13
CA PRO A 373 -16.55 -10.49 4.42
C PRO A 373 -17.86 -10.49 5.21
N HIS A 374 -18.08 -9.48 6.07
CA HIS A 374 -19.31 -9.35 6.84
C HIS A 374 -20.43 -8.69 6.01
N ALA A 375 -20.08 -7.76 5.13
CA ALA A 375 -21.00 -7.08 4.22
C ALA A 375 -21.55 -8.00 3.12
N THR A 376 -20.76 -8.98 2.68
CA THR A 376 -21.12 -9.93 1.60
C THR A 376 -21.79 -11.20 2.10
N LYS A 377 -21.89 -11.42 3.42
CA LYS A 377 -22.44 -12.65 4.00
C LYS A 377 -23.97 -12.64 3.94
N GLY A 378 -24.54 -13.46 3.05
CA GLY A 378 -25.97 -13.74 3.00
C GLY A 378 -26.84 -12.66 2.33
N LYS A 379 -26.23 -11.74 1.57
CA LYS A 379 -26.94 -10.68 0.85
C LYS A 379 -27.00 -10.96 -0.66
N SER A 380 -28.12 -10.62 -1.29
CA SER A 380 -28.25 -10.63 -2.76
C SER A 380 -27.47 -9.46 -3.38
N LEU A 381 -27.20 -9.51 -4.69
CA LEU A 381 -26.44 -8.47 -5.38
C LEU A 381 -27.10 -7.08 -5.26
N GLU A 382 -28.43 -7.01 -5.28
CA GLU A 382 -29.21 -5.78 -5.05
C GLU A 382 -28.96 -5.18 -3.66
N GLU A 383 -28.86 -6.03 -2.62
CA GLU A 383 -28.57 -5.57 -1.26
C GLU A 383 -27.10 -5.16 -1.07
N MET A 384 -26.19 -5.65 -1.92
CA MET A 384 -24.80 -5.17 -1.97
C MET A 384 -24.71 -3.85 -2.73
N GLU A 385 -25.43 -3.70 -3.84
CA GLU A 385 -25.53 -2.44 -4.60
C GLU A 385 -26.18 -1.33 -3.77
N ASP A 386 -27.22 -1.62 -2.98
CA ASP A 386 -27.79 -0.67 -2.02
C ASP A 386 -26.83 -0.36 -0.87
N LEU A 387 -25.98 -1.31 -0.45
CA LEU A 387 -24.97 -1.06 0.56
C LEU A 387 -23.90 -0.10 0.03
N PHE A 388 -23.27 -0.42 -1.09
CA PHE A 388 -22.21 0.39 -1.68
C PHE A 388 -22.74 1.71 -2.28
N GLY A 389 -23.97 1.69 -2.80
CA GLY A 389 -24.72 2.86 -3.26
C GLY A 389 -25.12 3.79 -2.12
N SER A 390 -25.66 3.28 -1.01
CA SER A 390 -26.00 4.11 0.17
C SER A 390 -24.78 4.71 0.85
N TYR A 391 -23.61 4.06 0.79
CA TYR A 391 -22.34 4.67 1.22
C TYR A 391 -21.90 5.82 0.29
N ALA A 392 -22.22 5.76 -1.00
CA ALA A 392 -21.97 6.86 -1.94
C ALA A 392 -22.96 8.02 -1.76
N THR A 393 -24.24 7.75 -1.46
CA THR A 393 -25.25 8.78 -1.17
C THR A 393 -25.07 9.41 0.21
N ALA A 394 -24.59 8.68 1.22
CA ALA A 394 -24.25 9.25 2.53
C ALA A 394 -23.08 10.26 2.49
N LEU A 395 -22.36 10.32 1.36
CA LEU A 395 -21.28 11.27 1.10
C LEU A 395 -21.70 12.47 0.23
N ASP A 396 -22.92 12.46 -0.30
CA ASP A 396 -23.52 13.66 -0.88
C ASP A 396 -24.06 14.53 0.27
N ALA A 397 -23.25 15.50 0.67
CA ALA A 397 -23.56 16.47 1.74
C ALA A 397 -24.68 17.46 1.35
N ASN A 398 -25.80 16.96 0.82
CA ASN A 398 -27.01 17.72 0.54
C ASN A 398 -28.22 17.31 1.41
N GLU A 399 -28.23 16.12 2.01
CA GLU A 399 -29.32 15.74 2.93
C GLU A 399 -29.19 16.34 4.34
N PHE A 400 -27.98 16.71 4.77
CA PHE A 400 -27.79 17.41 6.05
C PHE A 400 -28.26 18.87 6.02
N HIS A 401 -28.35 19.48 4.82
CA HIS A 401 -28.88 20.84 4.66
C HIS A 401 -30.41 20.88 4.58
N GLY A 402 -31.06 19.83 4.08
CA GLY A 402 -32.53 19.71 4.08
C GLY A 402 -33.12 19.57 5.49
N GLN A 403 -32.51 18.73 6.33
CA GLN A 403 -32.99 18.52 7.70
C GLN A 403 -32.70 19.68 8.66
N LEU A 404 -31.70 20.52 8.40
CA LEU A 404 -31.44 21.73 9.19
C LEU A 404 -32.36 22.91 8.77
N GLY A 405 -32.81 22.95 7.51
CA GLY A 405 -33.78 23.93 7.02
C GLY A 405 -35.19 23.71 7.59
N GLU A 406 -35.67 22.46 7.57
CA GLU A 406 -37.01 22.12 8.10
C GLU A 406 -37.12 22.29 9.63
N ASN A 407 -36.03 21.99 10.36
CA ASN A 407 -36.00 22.18 11.82
C ASN A 407 -35.93 23.67 12.23
N ALA A 408 -35.41 24.55 11.37
CA ALA A 408 -35.42 25.99 11.61
C ALA A 408 -36.80 26.63 11.33
N GLU A 409 -37.54 26.15 10.33
CA GLU A 409 -38.92 26.58 10.06
C GLU A 409 -39.93 26.10 11.13
N GLN A 410 -39.73 24.89 11.68
CA GLN A 410 -40.55 24.41 12.81
C GLN A 410 -40.22 25.10 14.15
N ALA A 411 -38.98 25.58 14.34
CA ALA A 411 -38.61 26.35 15.53
C ALA A 411 -39.13 27.81 15.48
N GLY A 412 -39.22 28.41 14.28
CA GLY A 412 -39.73 29.78 14.09
C GLY A 412 -41.25 29.92 14.22
N SER A 413 -42.02 28.84 14.01
CA SER A 413 -43.50 28.84 14.10
C SER A 413 -44.05 28.51 15.49
N ARG A 414 -43.21 28.14 16.45
CA ARG A 414 -43.58 27.96 17.87
C ARG A 414 -43.23 29.15 18.77
N GLY A 415 -42.75 30.24 18.18
CA GLY A 415 -42.28 31.45 18.87
C GLY A 415 -43.00 32.75 18.51
N ARG A 416 -44.30 32.70 18.22
CA ARG A 416 -45.19 33.87 18.19
C ARG A 416 -46.54 33.57 18.85
#